data_AF-A0A2G2K3U8-F1
#
_entry.id   AF-A0A2G2K3U8-F1
#
_cell.length_a   1.000
_cell.length_b   1.000
_cell.length_c   1.000
_cell.angle_alpha   90.00
_cell.angle_beta   90.00
_cell.angle_gamma   90.00
#
_symmetry.space_group_name_H-M   'P 1'
#
loop_
_entity.id
_entity.type
_entity.pdbx_description
1 polymer ?
#
loop_
_entity_poly.entity_id
_entity_poly.type
_entity_poly.pdbx_seq_one_letter_code
_entity_poly.pdbx_strand_id
1 'polypeptide(L)' 'MTNKTRAMLRVEKEHGEKLETLMPRLINDWGSSSAARKMGISNSLVGYWCMKLGIVKRTVTLAPGQRVEVRGNPRVEGS' A
#
# COMPACT_ATOMS: atom_id res chain seq x y z
N MET A 1 -10.50 -15.23 2.07
CA MET A 1 -9.34 -14.58 2.72
C MET A 1 -8.08 -15.02 2.00
N THR A 2 -7.31 -14.11 1.42
CA THR A 2 -6.05 -14.46 0.73
C THR A 2 -4.98 -14.75 1.77
N ASN A 3 -4.49 -15.99 1.83
CA ASN A 3 -3.43 -16.37 2.78
C ASN A 3 -2.18 -15.50 2.58
N LYS A 4 -1.74 -14.80 3.63
CA LYS A 4 -0.51 -13.99 3.64
C LYS A 4 0.71 -14.90 3.57
N THR A 5 1.73 -14.50 2.80
CA THR A 5 2.98 -15.27 2.70
C THR A 5 3.85 -15.05 3.93
N ARG A 6 4.88 -15.89 4.13
CA ARG A 6 5.85 -15.70 5.22
C ARG A 6 6.52 -14.33 5.17
N ALA A 7 6.84 -13.83 3.97
CA ALA A 7 7.42 -12.50 3.79
C ALA A 7 6.43 -11.39 4.19
N MET A 8 5.15 -11.55 3.90
CA MET A 8 4.11 -10.61 4.32
C MET A 8 4.02 -10.56 5.85
N LEU A 9 3.89 -11.73 6.49
CA LEU A 9 3.81 -11.84 7.96
C LEU A 9 5.06 -11.31 8.66
N ARG A 10 6.25 -11.53 8.09
CA ARG A 10 7.51 -10.97 8.58
C ARG A 10 7.45 -9.44 8.62
N VAL A 11 7.07 -8.81 7.50
CA VAL A 11 7.00 -7.34 7.40
C VAL A 11 5.98 -6.77 8.39
N GLU A 12 4.81 -7.41 8.54
CA GLU A 12 3.81 -6.98 9.53
C GLU A 12 4.34 -7.05 10.96
N LYS A 13 5.06 -8.13 11.30
CA LYS A 13 5.68 -8.29 12.62
C LYS A 13 6.77 -7.24 12.87
N GLU A 14 7.61 -6.96 11.88
CA GLU A 14 8.70 -5.98 11.97
C GLU A 14 8.18 -4.54 12.17
N HIS A 15 7.03 -4.21 11.59
CA HIS A 15 6.45 -2.86 11.65
C HIS A 15 5.31 -2.71 12.66
N GLY A 16 4.79 -3.81 13.21
CA GLY A 16 3.65 -3.80 14.13
C GLY A 16 2.32 -3.38 13.50
N GLU A 17 2.22 -3.41 12.17
CA GLU A 17 1.09 -2.87 11.40
C GLU A 17 0.71 -3.82 10.26
N LYS A 18 -0.59 -3.92 9.94
CA LYS A 18 -1.09 -4.71 8.82
C LYS A 18 -0.62 -4.11 7.48
N LEU A 19 -0.28 -4.96 6.52
CA LEU A 19 0.17 -4.51 5.18
C LEU A 19 -0.86 -3.64 4.47
N GLU A 20 -2.15 -3.89 4.68
CA GLU A 20 -3.25 -3.11 4.12
C GLU A 20 -3.21 -1.62 4.51
N THR A 21 -2.60 -1.30 5.66
CA THR A 21 -2.43 0.08 6.16
C THR A 21 -0.99 0.57 5.95
N LEU A 22 -0.02 -0.29 6.24
CA LEU A 22 1.40 0.03 6.13
C LEU A 22 1.82 0.34 4.69
N MET A 23 1.41 -0.49 3.72
CA MET A 23 1.87 -0.35 2.33
C MET A 23 1.40 0.96 1.69
N PRO A 24 0.11 1.36 1.73
CA PRO A 24 -0.32 2.63 1.17
C PRO A 24 0.42 3.83 1.77
N ARG A 25 0.62 3.82 3.09
CA ARG A 25 1.36 4.87 3.81
C ARG A 25 2.80 4.97 3.31
N LEU A 26 3.55 3.86 3.32
CA LEU A 26 4.94 3.85 2.86
C LEU A 26 5.09 4.23 1.38
N ILE A 27 4.15 3.81 0.53
CA ILE A 27 4.16 4.15 -0.90
C ILE A 27 3.87 5.64 -1.11
N ASN A 28 2.94 6.23 -0.36
CA ASN A 28 2.64 7.65 -0.46
C ASN A 28 3.80 8.51 0.07
N ASP A 29 4.41 8.11 1.18
CA ASP A 29 5.49 8.88 1.82
C ASP A 29 6.81 8.82 1.02
N TRP A 30 7.13 7.65 0.43
CA TRP A 30 8.48 7.39 -0.12
C TRP A 30 8.49 6.92 -1.58
N GLY A 31 7.34 6.60 -2.17
CA GLY A 31 7.24 5.94 -3.47
C GLY A 31 7.51 4.42 -3.40
N SER A 32 7.05 3.69 -4.42
CA SER A 32 7.07 2.22 -4.43
C SER A 32 8.48 1.61 -4.29
N SER A 33 9.47 2.14 -5.01
CA SER A 33 10.84 1.60 -4.98
C SER A 33 11.52 1.79 -3.63
N SER A 34 11.32 2.94 -2.97
CA SER A 34 11.88 3.20 -1.63
C SER A 34 11.12 2.44 -0.55
N ALA A 35 9.80 2.31 -0.68
CA ALA A 35 8.99 1.48 0.20
C ALA A 35 9.44 0.00 0.16
N ALA A 36 9.73 -0.54 -1.03
CA ALA A 36 10.27 -1.89 -1.19
C ALA A 36 11.58 -2.09 -0.41
N ARG A 37 12.51 -1.13 -0.53
CA ARG A 37 13.78 -1.13 0.21
C ARG A 37 13.57 -1.11 1.72
N LYS A 38 12.66 -0.25 2.21
CA LYS A 38 12.34 -0.15 3.66
C LYS A 38 11.74 -1.44 4.22
N MET A 39 10.91 -2.15 3.44
CA MET A 39 10.35 -3.45 3.82
C MET A 39 11.30 -4.64 3.56
N GLY A 40 12.47 -4.40 2.95
CA GLY A 40 13.42 -5.45 2.58
C GLY A 40 12.84 -6.46 1.58
N ILE A 41 12.12 -5.98 0.56
CA ILE A 41 11.53 -6.80 -0.51
C ILE A 41 11.86 -6.26 -1.90
N SER A 42 11.67 -7.07 -2.95
CA SER A 42 11.82 -6.61 -4.32
C SER A 42 10.68 -5.65 -4.72
N ASN A 43 10.95 -4.74 -5.66
CA ASN A 43 9.94 -3.81 -6.15
C ASN A 43 8.75 -4.55 -6.84
N SER A 44 9.01 -5.70 -7.46
CA SER A 44 7.96 -6.54 -8.06
C SER A 44 6.97 -7.09 -7.01
N LEU A 45 7.45 -7.41 -5.80
CA LEU A 45 6.58 -7.88 -4.72
C LEU A 45 5.64 -6.79 -4.22
N VAL A 46 6.03 -5.52 -4.29
CA VAL A 46 5.13 -4.41 -3.93
C VAL A 46 3.89 -4.40 -4.82
N GLY A 47 4.08 -4.49 -6.15
CA GLY A 47 2.96 -4.56 -7.09
C GLY A 47 2.08 -5.78 -6.87
N TYR A 48 2.70 -6.95 -6.70
CA TYR A 48 1.99 -8.20 -6.42
C TYR A 48 1.19 -8.14 -5.11
N TRP A 49 1.77 -7.61 -4.02
CA TRP A 49 1.10 -7.49 -2.73
C TRP A 49 -0.05 -6.50 -2.78
N CYS A 50 0.11 -5.36 -3.47
CA CYS A 50 -0.99 -4.43 -3.68
C CYS A 50 -2.18 -5.10 -4.38
N MET A 51 -1.92 -5.82 -5.48
CA MET A 51 -2.95 -6.58 -6.19
C MET A 51 -3.60 -7.63 -5.29
N LYS A 52 -2.80 -8.42 -4.57
CA LYS A 52 -3.28 -9.51 -3.69
C LYS A 52 -4.12 -9.01 -2.51
N LEU A 53 -3.80 -7.82 -1.99
CA LEU A 53 -4.47 -7.19 -0.85
C LEU A 53 -5.61 -6.25 -1.28
N GLY A 54 -5.87 -6.12 -2.58
CA GLY A 54 -6.90 -5.20 -3.09
C GLY A 54 -6.55 -3.72 -2.91
N ILE A 55 -5.26 -3.39 -2.80
CA ILE A 55 -4.76 -2.02 -2.70
C ILE A 55 -4.66 -1.43 -4.11
N VAL A 56 -5.47 -0.41 -4.38
CA VAL A 56 -5.49 0.29 -5.66
C VAL A 56 -4.52 1.48 -5.61
N LYS A 57 -3.52 1.47 -6.50
CA LYS A 57 -2.61 2.61 -6.69
C LYS A 57 -3.10 3.49 -7.84
N ARG A 58 -3.20 4.80 -7.59
CA ARG A 58 -3.45 5.82 -8.63
C ARG A 58 -2.31 6.83 -8.60
N THR A 59 -1.76 7.14 -9.76
CA THR A 59 -0.73 8.18 -9.92
C THR A 59 -1.36 9.38 -10.59
N VAL A 60 -1.12 10.57 -10.05
CA VAL A 60 -1.63 11.84 -10.58
C VAL A 60 -0.48 12.82 -10.67
N THR A 61 -0.41 13.55 -11.77
CA THR A 61 0.56 14.63 -11.95
C THR A 61 -0.08 15.92 -11.44
N LEU A 62 0.63 16.65 -10.58
CA LEU A 62 0.19 17.93 -10.05
C LEU A 62 1.09 19.05 -10.56
N ALA A 63 0.48 20.15 -10.99
CA ALA A 63 1.20 21.39 -11.21
C ALA A 63 1.56 22.07 -9.87
N PRO A 64 2.56 22.96 -9.83
CA PRO A 64 2.86 23.74 -8.62
C PRO A 64 1.62 24.42 -8.04
N GLY A 65 1.40 24.30 -6.73
CA GLY A 65 0.23 24.85 -6.05
C GLY A 65 -1.04 23.98 -6.09
N GLN A 66 -1.08 22.92 -6.90
CA GLN A 66 -2.20 21.98 -6.90
C GLN A 66 -2.08 20.97 -5.75
N ARG A 67 -3.24 20.50 -5.28
CA ARG A 67 -3.36 19.45 -4.25
C ARG A 67 -4.33 18.39 -4.72
N VAL A 68 -4.12 17.15 -4.26
CA VAL A 68 -5.06 16.05 -4.46
C VAL A 68 -5.64 15.67 -3.11
N GLU A 69 -6.96 15.66 -3.05
CA GLU A 69 -7.72 15.12 -1.92
C GLU A 69 -8.26 13.75 -2.34
N VAL A 70 -8.00 12.72 -1.53
CA VAL A 70 -8.55 11.38 -1.76
C VAL A 70 -9.75 11.20 -0.84
N ARG A 71 -10.95 11.09 -1.43
CA ARG A 71 -12.17 10.75 -0.69
C ARG A 71 -12.43 9.26 -0.80
N GLY A 72 -12.41 8.56 0.33
CA GLY A 72 -12.86 7.16 0.38
C GLY A 72 -14.38 7.11 0.21
N ASN A 73 -14.88 6.15 -0.58
CA ASN A 73 -16.31 5.85 -0.55
C ASN A 73 -16.58 5.13 0.78
N PRO A 74 -17.49 5.60 1.66
CA PRO A 74 -17.93 4.78 2.78
C PRO A 74 -18.43 3.45 2.20
N ARG A 75 -18.00 2.34 2.80
CA ARG A 75 -18.59 1.04 2.46
C ARG A 75 -20.09 1.18 2.67
N VAL A 76 -20.86 0.94 1.62
CA VAL A 76 -22.30 0.71 1.74
C VAL A 76 -22.42 -0.63 2.47
N GLU A 77 -22.48 -0.59 3.79
CA GLU A 77 -22.88 -1.75 4.59
C GLU A 77 -24.40 -1.85 4.50
N GLY A 78 -24.89 -2.92 3.85
CA GLY A 78 -26.28 -3.35 3.94
C GLY A 78 -27.18 -2.90 2.79
N SER A 79 -27.51 -3.84 1.91
CA SER A 79 -28.84 -4.01 1.32
C SER A 79 -29.14 -5.50 1.29
#